data_AF-A0A373J3Z4-F1
#
_entry.id   AF-A0A373J3Z4-F1
#
_cell.length_a   1.000
_cell.length_b   1.000
_cell.length_c   1.000
_cell.angle_alpha   90.00
_cell.angle_beta   90.00
_cell.angle_gamma   90.00
#
_symmetry.space_group_name_H-M   'P 1'
#
loop_
_entity.id
_entity.type
_entity.pdbx_description
1 polymer ?
#
loop_
_entity_poly.entity_id
_entity_poly.type
_entity_poly.pdbx_seq_one_letter_code
_entity_poly.pdbx_strand_id
1 'polypeptide(L)'
;MFDFNGKYNSILYIYEYNCVGGDFQDALLKIVIESIPCIFLVQSAIGLKVFSHSFNSVSWFLSTLFCIYILSPIIMLILTRKPCSKKKLIKKMIFVLITYVIVTVMFIKIDNNTFFDDLCYGSPYRRIFYVVFGMLIAMYTNLENNTKIKNKFVPYVMVLLSILWILLRNRTYTYVPVVCYIIDIIICAIIIIVLVNSKGRIVSFFEKPVMVKLGDMSMYLFLIHYPIRMYVGLIWNKLQIHSWIGLITEISIIIAFSMIGSYTCYIAKKKN
;
A
#
# COMPACT_ATOMS: atom_id res chain seq x y z
N MET A 1 -10.32 -5.03 -7.91
CA MET A 1 -9.45 -3.86 -8.14
C MET A 1 -9.22 -3.76 -9.64
N PHE A 2 -10.08 -3.04 -10.35
CA PHE A 2 -9.88 -2.39 -11.66
C PHE A 2 -11.24 -1.77 -11.99
N ASP A 3 -11.45 -0.54 -11.50
CA ASP A 3 -12.52 0.28 -12.06
C ASP A 3 -12.02 0.73 -13.44
N PHE A 4 -12.54 0.07 -14.47
CA PHE A 4 -12.21 0.33 -15.88
C PHE A 4 -12.79 1.67 -16.37
N ASN A 5 -13.55 2.40 -15.54
CA ASN A 5 -14.19 3.66 -15.89
C ASN A 5 -13.75 4.84 -15.03
N GLY A 6 -12.61 4.72 -14.35
CA GLY A 6 -11.98 5.85 -13.68
C GLY A 6 -11.47 6.88 -14.70
N LYS A 7 -12.34 7.81 -15.10
CA LYS A 7 -11.92 9.20 -15.34
C LYS A 7 -10.98 9.57 -14.19
N TYR A 8 -9.88 10.26 -14.49
CA TYR A 8 -8.87 10.85 -13.57
C TYR A 8 -7.45 10.32 -13.80
N ASN A 9 -6.69 11.14 -14.51
CA ASN A 9 -5.25 11.31 -14.40
C ASN A 9 -5.04 12.80 -14.69
N SER A 10 -4.48 13.60 -13.78
CA SER A 10 -4.35 15.05 -14.02
C SER A 10 -3.50 15.38 -15.26
N ILE A 11 -2.62 14.47 -15.70
CA ILE A 11 -1.84 14.58 -16.95
C ILE A 11 -2.67 14.17 -18.19
N LEU A 12 -3.54 13.15 -18.08
CA LEU A 12 -4.49 12.80 -19.15
C LEU A 12 -5.63 13.81 -19.24
N TYR A 13 -6.00 14.46 -18.14
CA TYR A 13 -6.93 15.58 -18.13
C TYR A 13 -6.36 16.74 -18.92
N ILE A 14 -5.05 17.04 -18.87
CA ILE A 14 -4.45 18.06 -19.74
C ILE A 14 -4.57 17.66 -21.22
N TYR A 15 -4.38 16.37 -21.55
CA TYR A 15 -4.56 15.88 -22.92
C TYR A 15 -6.02 15.81 -23.37
N GLU A 16 -6.97 15.47 -22.49
CA GLU A 16 -8.41 15.44 -22.78
C GLU A 16 -9.04 16.84 -22.76
N TYR A 17 -8.62 17.77 -21.90
CA TYR A 17 -9.07 19.18 -21.90
C TYR A 17 -8.63 19.90 -23.17
N ASN A 18 -7.42 19.61 -23.67
CA ASN A 18 -6.96 20.14 -24.95
C ASN A 18 -7.80 19.61 -26.14
N CYS A 19 -8.54 18.51 -25.96
CA CYS A 19 -9.49 17.97 -26.94
C CYS A 19 -10.96 18.37 -26.64
N VAL A 20 -11.26 18.88 -25.44
CA VAL A 20 -12.61 19.25 -24.98
C VAL A 20 -12.58 20.63 -24.30
N GLY A 21 -12.24 21.65 -25.08
CA GLY A 21 -12.71 23.04 -24.92
C GLY A 21 -12.47 23.77 -23.58
N GLY A 22 -11.55 23.31 -22.73
CA GLY A 22 -11.25 24.00 -21.48
C GLY A 22 -10.07 24.94 -21.59
N ASP A 23 -10.15 26.10 -20.94
CA ASP A 23 -9.13 27.14 -21.03
C ASP A 23 -7.80 26.66 -20.44
N PHE A 24 -6.70 26.86 -21.17
CA PHE A 24 -5.35 26.46 -20.76
C PHE A 24 -4.98 27.03 -19.38
N GLN A 25 -5.51 28.20 -19.05
CA GLN A 25 -5.32 28.86 -17.77
C GLN A 25 -5.90 28.04 -16.60
N ASP A 26 -7.06 27.42 -16.77
CA ASP A 26 -7.69 26.60 -15.73
C ASP A 26 -6.90 25.31 -15.47
N ALA A 27 -6.37 24.71 -16.55
CA ALA A 27 -5.49 23.54 -16.43
C ALA A 27 -4.20 23.89 -15.68
N LEU A 28 -3.59 25.04 -16.00
CA LEU A 28 -2.38 25.50 -15.33
C LEU A 28 -2.63 25.80 -13.84
N LEU A 29 -3.72 26.51 -13.53
CA LEU A 29 -4.12 26.82 -12.16
C LEU A 29 -4.34 25.55 -11.33
N LYS A 30 -5.03 24.56 -11.92
CA LYS A 30 -5.25 23.26 -11.28
C LYS A 30 -3.95 22.53 -10.96
N ILE A 31 -2.99 22.50 -11.89
CA ILE A 31 -1.66 21.90 -11.66
C ILE A 31 -0.95 22.58 -10.51
N VAL A 32 -0.95 23.91 -10.46
CA VAL A 32 -0.30 24.67 -9.38
C VAL A 32 -0.92 24.32 -8.04
N ILE A 33 -2.25 24.32 -7.94
CA ILE A 33 -2.98 23.99 -6.70
C ILE A 33 -2.71 22.55 -6.25
N GLU A 34 -2.75 21.57 -7.15
CA GLU A 34 -2.45 20.16 -6.85
C GLU A 34 -0.96 19.94 -6.48
N SER A 35 -0.05 20.75 -7.03
CA SER A 35 1.39 20.63 -6.78
C SER A 35 1.79 21.03 -5.37
N ILE A 36 1.16 22.06 -4.80
CA ILE A 36 1.53 22.60 -3.48
C ILE A 36 1.58 21.49 -2.41
N PRO A 37 0.50 20.73 -2.14
CA PRO A 37 0.54 19.70 -1.13
C PRO A 37 1.43 18.51 -1.52
N CYS A 38 1.65 18.26 -2.81
CA CYS A 38 2.55 17.22 -3.31
C CYS A 38 4.02 17.53 -3.02
N ILE A 39 4.44 18.80 -3.14
CA ILE A 39 5.81 19.24 -2.82
C ILE A 39 6.13 18.98 -1.36
N PHE A 40 5.16 19.20 -0.47
CA PHE A 40 5.31 18.93 0.96
C PHE A 40 5.00 17.48 1.36
N LEU A 41 4.62 16.62 0.39
CA LEU A 41 4.20 15.23 0.62
C LEU A 41 3.05 15.08 1.63
N VAL A 42 2.12 16.03 1.68
CA VAL A 42 0.97 16.03 2.61
C VAL A 42 -0.38 15.88 1.91
N GLN A 43 -0.41 15.65 0.60
CA GLN A 43 -1.62 15.60 -0.20
C GLN A 43 -2.66 14.57 0.28
N SER A 44 -2.23 13.44 0.84
CA SER A 44 -3.15 12.43 1.38
C SER A 44 -3.70 12.75 2.76
N ALA A 45 -3.10 13.70 3.47
CA ALA A 45 -3.64 14.18 4.74
C ALA A 45 -4.90 15.06 4.53
N ILE A 46 -5.15 15.53 3.30
CA ILE A 46 -6.33 16.32 2.96
C ILE A 46 -7.59 15.45 2.88
N GLY A 47 -7.47 14.19 2.43
CA GLY A 47 -8.62 13.27 2.34
C GLY A 47 -9.48 13.45 1.10
N LEU A 48 -8.93 14.04 0.03
CA LEU A 48 -9.60 14.21 -1.25
C LEU A 48 -8.82 13.53 -2.36
N LYS A 49 -9.49 12.73 -3.21
CA LYS A 49 -8.87 11.99 -4.30
C LYS A 49 -8.11 12.89 -5.27
N VAL A 50 -8.64 14.09 -5.52
CA VAL A 50 -8.02 15.09 -6.42
C VAL A 50 -6.60 15.43 -6.00
N PHE A 51 -6.33 15.47 -4.69
CA PHE A 51 -5.01 15.72 -4.14
C PHE A 51 -4.23 14.42 -3.89
N SER A 52 -4.87 13.42 -3.28
CA SER A 52 -4.22 12.15 -2.93
C SER A 52 -3.61 11.44 -4.13
N HIS A 53 -4.25 11.51 -5.29
CA HIS A 53 -3.81 10.81 -6.51
C HIS A 53 -3.23 11.75 -7.56
N SER A 54 -2.90 12.99 -7.21
CA SER A 54 -2.29 13.95 -8.14
C SER A 54 -0.99 13.38 -8.73
N PHE A 55 -0.80 13.61 -10.03
CA PHE A 55 0.36 13.20 -10.86
C PHE A 55 0.58 11.69 -11.03
N ASN A 56 0.28 10.89 -10.01
CA ASN A 56 0.47 9.44 -10.01
C ASN A 56 -0.57 8.80 -9.08
N SER A 57 -1.28 7.76 -9.55
CA SER A 57 -2.30 7.11 -8.72
C SER A 57 -1.76 6.45 -7.44
N VAL A 58 -0.45 6.20 -7.36
CA VAL A 58 0.21 5.69 -6.14
C VAL A 58 0.88 6.79 -5.30
N SER A 59 0.74 8.07 -5.67
CA SER A 59 1.36 9.19 -4.93
C SER A 59 0.84 9.29 -3.49
N TRP A 60 -0.42 8.90 -3.25
CA TRP A 60 -0.99 8.86 -1.91
C TRP A 60 -0.16 8.03 -0.92
N PHE A 61 0.46 6.95 -1.40
CA PHE A 61 1.23 6.06 -0.56
C PHE A 61 2.48 6.74 -0.02
N LEU A 62 3.18 7.50 -0.86
CA LEU A 62 4.40 8.22 -0.48
C LEU A 62 4.08 9.33 0.53
N SER A 63 3.01 10.10 0.27
CA SER A 63 2.54 11.14 1.20
C SER A 63 2.20 10.56 2.57
N THR A 64 1.38 9.51 2.57
CA THR A 64 0.98 8.87 3.82
C THR A 64 2.17 8.27 4.57
N LEU A 65 3.10 7.62 3.86
CA LEU A 65 4.30 7.09 4.48
C LEU A 65 5.14 8.20 5.10
N PHE A 66 5.34 9.30 4.39
CA PHE A 66 6.07 10.48 4.88
C PHE A 66 5.44 11.04 6.17
N CYS A 67 4.13 11.31 6.17
CA CYS A 67 3.42 11.80 7.35
C CYS A 67 3.54 10.85 8.56
N ILE A 68 3.38 9.54 8.33
CA ILE A 68 3.47 8.55 9.42
C ILE A 68 4.91 8.44 9.93
N TYR A 69 5.92 8.52 9.06
CA TYR A 69 7.32 8.38 9.46
C TYR A 69 7.81 9.57 10.29
N ILE A 70 7.28 10.78 10.07
CA ILE A 70 7.54 11.93 10.95
C ILE A 70 7.08 11.63 12.39
N LEU A 71 5.92 10.99 12.56
CA LEU A 71 5.36 10.68 13.87
C LEU A 71 5.90 9.38 14.48
N SER A 72 6.47 8.49 13.66
CA SER A 72 6.89 7.14 14.07
C SER A 72 7.90 7.12 15.23
N PRO A 73 8.92 8.00 15.31
CA PRO A 73 9.82 8.04 16.46
C PRO A 73 9.10 8.37 17.77
N ILE A 74 8.15 9.30 17.73
CA ILE A 74 7.36 9.72 18.91
C ILE A 74 6.48 8.55 19.37
N ILE A 75 5.81 7.89 18.43
CA ILE A 75 4.99 6.70 18.70
C ILE A 75 5.84 5.60 19.34
N MET A 76 7.01 5.30 18.77
CA MET A 76 7.93 4.28 19.29
C MET A 76 8.39 4.62 20.71
N LEU A 77 8.74 5.89 20.97
CA LEU A 77 9.13 6.35 22.30
C LEU A 77 8.00 6.15 23.32
N ILE A 78 6.76 6.48 22.95
CA ILE A 78 5.58 6.26 23.82
C ILE A 78 5.37 4.77 24.09
N LEU A 79 5.50 3.92 23.06
CA LEU A 79 5.26 2.48 23.19
C LEU A 79 6.31 1.78 24.05
N THR A 80 7.57 2.20 23.95
CA THR A 80 8.73 1.59 24.61
C THR A 80 9.07 2.18 25.98
N ARG A 81 8.47 3.33 26.35
CA ARG A 81 8.71 4.02 27.63
C ARG A 81 8.60 3.14 28.88
N LYS A 82 7.77 2.10 28.85
CA LYS A 82 7.63 1.14 29.96
C LYS A 82 7.71 -0.30 29.44
N PRO A 83 8.44 -1.19 30.12
CA PRO A 83 8.45 -2.60 29.76
C PRO A 83 7.01 -3.13 29.81
N CYS A 84 6.61 -3.84 28.76
CA CYS A 84 5.28 -4.39 28.63
C CYS A 84 5.35 -5.91 28.69
N SER A 85 4.51 -6.52 29.53
CA SER A 85 4.33 -7.97 29.51
C SER A 85 3.59 -8.41 28.23
N LYS A 86 3.73 -9.68 27.86
CA LYS A 86 3.05 -10.27 26.69
C LYS A 86 1.53 -10.01 26.70
N LYS A 87 0.89 -10.24 27.86
CA LYS A 87 -0.55 -9.98 28.05
C LYS A 87 -0.91 -8.52 27.78
N LYS A 88 -0.05 -7.58 28.18
CA LYS A 88 -0.27 -6.15 27.95
C LYS A 88 -0.10 -5.78 26.46
N LEU A 89 0.85 -6.38 25.76
CA LEU A 89 1.01 -6.19 24.30
C LEU A 89 -0.20 -6.70 23.53
N ILE A 90 -0.71 -7.90 23.85
CA ILE A 90 -1.93 -8.44 23.23
C ILE A 90 -3.12 -7.49 23.47
N LYS A 91 -3.31 -6.99 24.70
CA LYS A 91 -4.35 -6.00 24.99
C LYS A 91 -4.19 -4.72 24.16
N LYS A 92 -2.97 -4.21 23.99
CA LYS A 92 -2.69 -3.05 23.12
C LYS A 92 -3.01 -3.35 21.66
N MET A 93 -2.68 -4.54 21.14
CA MET A 93 -2.98 -4.96 19.77
C MET A 93 -4.49 -5.03 19.54
N ILE A 94 -5.24 -5.64 20.47
CA ILE A 94 -6.71 -5.69 20.42
C ILE A 94 -7.29 -4.28 20.44
N PHE A 95 -6.80 -3.40 21.33
CA PHE A 95 -7.23 -2.02 21.39
C PHE A 95 -7.00 -1.29 20.05
N VAL A 96 -5.79 -1.39 19.48
CA VAL A 96 -5.47 -0.81 18.17
C VAL A 96 -6.38 -1.33 17.07
N LEU A 97 -6.68 -2.63 17.06
CA LEU A 97 -7.59 -3.23 16.08
C LEU A 97 -9.02 -2.70 16.22
N ILE A 98 -9.54 -2.59 17.45
CA ILE A 98 -10.87 -2.02 17.71
C ILE A 98 -10.93 -0.56 17.27
N THR A 99 -9.95 0.27 17.67
CA THR A 99 -9.88 1.67 17.26
C THR A 99 -9.78 1.80 15.74
N TYR A 100 -8.96 0.97 15.09
CA TYR A 100 -8.84 0.93 13.64
C TYR A 100 -10.19 0.65 12.96
N VAL A 101 -10.96 -0.32 13.47
CA VAL A 101 -12.30 -0.64 12.92
C VAL A 101 -13.26 0.54 13.09
N ILE A 102 -13.29 1.16 14.27
CA ILE A 102 -14.15 2.33 14.55
C ILE A 102 -13.80 3.47 13.58
N VAL A 103 -12.51 3.80 13.44
CA VAL A 103 -12.05 4.86 12.52
C VAL A 103 -12.37 4.49 11.07
N THR A 104 -12.21 3.23 10.67
CA THR A 104 -12.54 2.77 9.32
C THR A 104 -14.02 2.97 9.00
N VAL A 105 -14.93 2.57 9.91
CA VAL A 105 -16.37 2.77 9.73
C VAL A 105 -16.72 4.26 9.69
N MET A 106 -16.11 5.06 10.56
CA MET A 106 -16.30 6.51 10.58
C MET A 106 -15.85 7.14 9.26
N PHE A 107 -14.67 6.80 8.75
CA PHE A 107 -14.16 7.34 7.49
C PHE A 107 -14.96 6.89 6.28
N ILE A 108 -15.44 5.64 6.23
CA ILE A 108 -16.36 5.21 5.16
C ILE A 108 -17.64 6.05 5.18
N LYS A 109 -18.19 6.36 6.36
CA LYS A 109 -19.36 7.23 6.45
C LYS A 109 -19.04 8.65 5.99
N ILE A 110 -17.89 9.19 6.33
CA ILE A 110 -17.50 10.54 5.90
C ILE A 110 -17.28 10.57 4.38
N ASP A 111 -16.55 9.60 3.83
CA ASP A 111 -16.26 9.47 2.39
C ASP A 111 -17.53 9.36 1.54
N ASN A 112 -18.61 8.78 2.10
CA ASN A 112 -19.87 8.58 1.37
C ASN A 112 -20.88 9.73 1.55
N ASN A 113 -20.74 10.56 2.59
CA ASN A 113 -21.77 11.56 2.96
C ASN A 113 -21.27 13.00 2.96
N THR A 114 -20.00 13.25 2.65
CA THR A 114 -19.40 14.59 2.67
C THR A 114 -18.61 14.84 1.39
N PHE A 115 -17.94 16.00 1.30
CA PHE A 115 -17.06 16.31 0.17
C PHE A 115 -15.72 15.56 0.23
N PHE A 116 -15.36 14.98 1.37
CA PHE A 116 -14.22 14.08 1.47
C PHE A 116 -14.54 12.77 0.75
N ASP A 117 -13.57 12.20 0.05
CA ASP A 117 -13.77 10.96 -0.73
C ASP A 117 -12.55 10.02 -0.67
N ASP A 118 -11.52 10.33 0.12
CA ASP A 118 -10.31 9.51 0.26
C ASP A 118 -9.75 9.42 1.70
N LEU A 119 -10.55 9.72 2.72
CA LEU A 119 -10.11 9.55 4.11
C LEU A 119 -9.92 8.08 4.45
N CYS A 120 -10.80 7.19 3.98
CA CYS A 120 -10.68 5.77 4.25
C CYS A 120 -9.52 5.15 3.45
N TYR A 121 -9.33 5.47 2.17
CA TYR A 121 -8.36 4.75 1.37
C TYR A 121 -6.93 5.32 1.49
N GLY A 122 -6.71 6.58 1.12
CA GLY A 122 -5.38 7.17 1.02
C GLY A 122 -4.79 7.69 2.33
N SER A 123 -5.62 8.11 3.30
CA SER A 123 -5.15 8.97 4.40
C SER A 123 -4.14 8.35 5.39
N PRO A 124 -3.23 9.18 5.95
CA PRO A 124 -2.33 8.76 7.03
C PRO A 124 -3.06 8.46 8.34
N TYR A 125 -4.23 9.08 8.58
CA TYR A 125 -4.98 8.96 9.83
C TYR A 125 -5.51 7.55 10.09
N ARG A 126 -5.88 6.82 9.03
CA ARG A 126 -6.22 5.39 9.15
C ARG A 126 -4.97 4.52 9.07
N ARG A 127 -4.00 4.89 8.23
CA ARG A 127 -2.85 4.01 7.95
C ARG A 127 -1.84 3.94 9.09
N ILE A 128 -1.80 4.94 9.97
CA ILE A 128 -1.01 4.93 11.21
C ILE A 128 -1.26 3.69 12.06
N PHE A 129 -2.49 3.15 12.07
CA PHE A 129 -2.81 1.95 12.83
C PHE A 129 -2.06 0.72 12.34
N TYR A 130 -1.78 0.57 11.03
CA TYR A 130 -0.95 -0.52 10.52
C TYR A 130 0.48 -0.45 11.06
N VAL A 131 1.05 0.76 11.12
CA VAL A 131 2.40 0.98 11.61
C VAL A 131 2.49 0.72 13.12
N VAL A 132 1.55 1.26 13.90
CA VAL A 132 1.46 0.98 15.34
C VAL A 132 1.30 -0.51 15.60
N PHE A 133 0.43 -1.19 14.84
CA PHE A 133 0.21 -2.62 14.97
C PHE A 133 1.48 -3.43 14.64
N GLY A 134 2.21 -3.05 13.58
CA GLY A 134 3.51 -3.63 13.21
C GLY A 134 4.56 -3.46 14.31
N MET A 135 4.66 -2.27 14.91
CA MET A 135 5.55 -2.02 16.06
C MET A 135 5.22 -2.94 17.24
N LEU A 136 3.93 -3.12 17.55
CA LEU A 136 3.49 -4.02 18.61
C LEU A 136 3.81 -5.49 18.32
N ILE A 137 3.67 -5.95 17.06
CA ILE A 137 4.08 -7.30 16.63
C ILE A 137 5.59 -7.47 16.82
N ALA A 138 6.40 -6.50 16.40
CA ALA A 138 7.85 -6.57 16.56
C ALA A 138 8.25 -6.66 18.04
N MET A 139 7.62 -5.86 18.91
CA MET A 139 7.82 -5.95 20.36
C MET A 139 7.39 -7.32 20.92
N TYR A 140 6.26 -7.86 20.45
CA TYR A 140 5.74 -9.15 20.90
C TYR A 140 6.67 -10.30 20.51
N THR A 141 7.08 -10.35 19.25
CA THR A 141 7.98 -11.38 18.71
C THR A 141 9.37 -11.31 19.34
N ASN A 142 9.89 -10.13 19.65
CA ASN A 142 11.15 -9.98 20.40
C ASN A 142 11.09 -10.60 21.81
N LEU A 143 9.93 -10.55 22.50
CA LEU A 143 9.72 -11.26 23.77
C LEU A 143 9.47 -12.76 23.57
N GLU A 144 9.20 -13.19 22.34
CA GLU A 144 8.84 -14.55 21.95
C GLU A 144 10.00 -15.34 21.35
N ASN A 145 11.17 -14.73 21.10
CA ASN A 145 12.37 -15.36 20.53
C ASN A 145 12.81 -16.69 21.18
N ASN A 146 12.26 -17.06 22.35
CA ASN A 146 12.49 -18.33 23.03
C ASN A 146 11.45 -19.44 22.76
N THR A 147 10.33 -19.17 22.08
CA THR A 147 9.28 -20.17 21.76
C THR A 147 9.20 -20.41 20.26
N LYS A 148 9.94 -21.41 19.79
CA LYS A 148 9.92 -21.84 18.38
C LYS A 148 8.66 -22.64 18.08
N ILE A 149 8.01 -22.33 16.96
CA ILE A 149 6.91 -23.15 16.43
C ILE A 149 7.51 -24.50 15.98
N LYS A 150 7.14 -25.58 16.69
CA LYS A 150 7.69 -26.92 16.45
C LYS A 150 7.18 -27.54 15.15
N ASN A 151 5.96 -27.22 14.75
CA ASN A 151 5.31 -27.82 13.59
C ASN A 151 5.73 -27.13 12.28
N LYS A 152 6.49 -27.85 11.47
CA LYS A 152 7.02 -27.39 10.17
C LYS A 152 5.93 -27.13 9.11
N PHE A 153 4.71 -27.62 9.30
CA PHE A 153 3.60 -27.42 8.36
C PHE A 153 2.90 -26.07 8.54
N VAL A 154 3.01 -25.43 9.71
CA VAL A 154 2.30 -24.17 10.01
C VAL A 154 2.60 -23.07 8.99
N PRO A 155 3.87 -22.81 8.58
CA PRO A 155 4.16 -21.83 7.54
C PRO A 155 3.47 -22.12 6.19
N TYR A 156 3.35 -23.39 5.80
CA TYR A 156 2.69 -23.77 4.54
C TYR A 156 1.20 -23.47 4.58
N VAL A 157 0.54 -23.84 5.68
CA VAL A 157 -0.88 -23.54 5.88
C VAL A 157 -1.12 -22.04 5.85
N MET A 158 -0.25 -21.23 6.48
CA MET A 158 -0.40 -19.77 6.48
C MET A 158 -0.22 -19.14 5.10
N VAL A 159 0.80 -19.56 4.35
CA VAL A 159 0.97 -19.11 2.96
C VAL A 159 -0.24 -19.48 2.11
N LEU A 160 -0.74 -20.71 2.25
CA LEU A 160 -1.93 -21.17 1.54
C LEU A 160 -3.17 -20.33 1.88
N LEU A 161 -3.44 -20.10 3.17
CA LEU A 161 -4.56 -19.24 3.61
C LEU A 161 -4.44 -17.82 3.06
N SER A 162 -3.22 -17.29 2.95
CA SER A 162 -2.97 -15.96 2.40
C SER A 162 -3.29 -15.90 0.91
N ILE A 163 -2.89 -16.92 0.15
CA ILE A 163 -3.21 -17.04 -1.28
C ILE A 163 -4.72 -17.15 -1.47
N LEU A 164 -5.38 -18.05 -0.72
CA LEU A 164 -6.84 -18.22 -0.77
C LEU A 164 -7.57 -16.92 -0.43
N TRP A 165 -7.10 -16.21 0.60
CA TRP A 165 -7.67 -14.93 0.98
C TRP A 165 -7.55 -13.91 -0.16
N ILE A 166 -6.38 -13.75 -0.78
CA ILE A 166 -6.18 -12.82 -1.90
C ILE A 166 -7.15 -13.08 -3.05
N LEU A 167 -7.40 -14.36 -3.37
CA LEU A 167 -8.34 -14.75 -4.43
C LEU A 167 -9.80 -14.38 -4.10
N LEU A 168 -10.20 -14.53 -2.83
CA LEU A 168 -11.57 -14.24 -2.38
C LEU A 168 -11.79 -12.75 -2.04
N ARG A 169 -10.72 -12.05 -1.64
CA ARG A 169 -10.75 -10.69 -1.08
C ARG A 169 -11.53 -9.72 -1.94
N ASN A 170 -11.34 -9.74 -3.27
CA ASN A 170 -12.02 -8.83 -4.18
C ASN A 170 -13.55 -8.98 -4.12
N ARG A 171 -14.04 -10.22 -4.12
CA ARG A 171 -15.47 -10.51 -4.03
C ARG A 171 -16.01 -10.08 -2.68
N THR A 172 -15.31 -10.40 -1.59
CA THR A 172 -15.72 -10.00 -0.24
C THR A 172 -15.74 -8.49 -0.07
N TYR A 173 -14.78 -7.77 -0.67
CA TYR A 173 -14.66 -6.31 -0.54
C TYR A 173 -15.87 -5.57 -1.10
N THR A 174 -16.45 -6.08 -2.19
CA THR A 174 -17.67 -5.52 -2.79
C THR A 174 -18.85 -5.53 -1.83
N TYR A 175 -18.97 -6.55 -0.97
CA TYR A 175 -20.10 -6.68 -0.05
C TYR A 175 -19.80 -6.12 1.35
N VAL A 176 -18.60 -6.37 1.87
CA VAL A 176 -18.24 -6.05 3.25
C VAL A 176 -16.78 -5.55 3.35
N PRO A 177 -16.52 -4.28 2.97
CA PRO A 177 -15.16 -3.75 2.89
C PRO A 177 -14.44 -3.71 4.25
N VAL A 178 -15.17 -3.40 5.34
CA VAL A 178 -14.63 -3.36 6.70
C VAL A 178 -14.10 -4.71 7.15
N VAL A 179 -14.82 -5.80 6.84
CA VAL A 179 -14.39 -7.16 7.18
C VAL A 179 -13.11 -7.52 6.44
N CYS A 180 -12.99 -7.13 5.17
CA CYS A 180 -11.76 -7.37 4.42
C CYS A 180 -10.54 -6.73 5.08
N TYR A 181 -10.69 -5.48 5.51
CA TYR A 181 -9.66 -4.75 6.21
C TYR A 181 -9.22 -5.38 7.54
N ILE A 182 -10.16 -5.97 8.28
CA ILE A 182 -9.86 -6.70 9.53
C ILE A 182 -9.07 -7.97 9.20
N ILE A 183 -9.55 -8.75 8.23
CA ILE A 183 -8.91 -10.00 7.82
C ILE A 183 -7.50 -9.74 7.28
N ASP A 184 -7.31 -8.69 6.49
CA ASP A 184 -6.00 -8.26 5.97
C ASP A 184 -4.98 -8.05 7.10
N ILE A 185 -5.36 -7.32 8.17
CA ILE A 185 -4.48 -7.07 9.32
C ILE A 185 -4.18 -8.38 10.06
N ILE A 186 -5.19 -9.20 10.33
CA ILE A 186 -5.05 -10.44 11.09
C ILE A 186 -4.14 -11.42 10.34
N ILE A 187 -4.38 -11.63 9.05
CA ILE A 187 -3.56 -12.53 8.22
C ILE A 187 -2.13 -12.02 8.16
N CYS A 188 -1.92 -10.72 7.91
CA CYS A 188 -0.58 -10.13 7.90
C CYS A 188 0.16 -10.34 9.23
N ALA A 189 -0.53 -10.10 10.36
CA ALA A 189 0.01 -10.30 11.69
C ALA A 189 0.45 -11.74 11.94
N ILE A 190 -0.43 -12.69 11.62
CA ILE A 190 -0.18 -14.12 11.82
C ILE A 190 0.99 -14.56 10.95
N ILE A 191 1.05 -14.15 9.68
CA ILE A 191 2.17 -14.45 8.78
C ILE A 191 3.48 -13.98 9.40
N ILE A 192 3.56 -12.73 9.86
CA ILE A 192 4.79 -12.19 10.45
C ILE A 192 5.21 -12.99 11.68
N ILE A 193 4.29 -13.24 12.62
CA ILE A 193 4.56 -14.00 13.84
C ILE A 193 5.03 -15.42 13.49
N VAL A 194 4.38 -16.07 12.52
CA VAL A 194 4.70 -17.43 12.09
C VAL A 194 6.06 -17.48 11.42
N LEU A 195 6.36 -16.57 10.48
CA LEU A 195 7.63 -16.54 9.77
C LEU A 195 8.82 -16.26 10.70
N VAL A 196 8.65 -15.35 11.66
CA VAL A 196 9.72 -15.02 12.63
C VAL A 196 10.01 -16.20 13.58
N ASN A 197 8.98 -16.93 14.02
CA ASN A 197 9.12 -17.98 15.04
C ASN A 197 9.25 -19.41 14.48
N SER A 198 9.20 -19.61 13.15
CA SER A 198 9.24 -20.93 12.52
C SER A 198 10.57 -21.24 11.85
N LYS A 199 10.80 -22.53 11.55
CA LYS A 199 11.88 -23.00 10.67
C LYS A 199 11.31 -23.94 9.61
N GLY A 200 11.87 -23.94 8.41
CA GLY A 200 11.46 -24.85 7.33
C GLY A 200 11.82 -24.34 5.95
N ARG A 201 11.42 -25.08 4.90
CA ARG A 201 11.76 -24.71 3.51
C ARG A 201 11.13 -23.39 3.07
N ILE A 202 9.89 -23.10 3.48
CA ILE A 202 9.25 -21.80 3.18
C ILE A 202 10.00 -20.64 3.81
N VAL A 203 10.35 -20.77 5.10
CA VAL A 203 11.11 -19.74 5.81
C VAL A 203 12.48 -19.56 5.14
N SER A 204 13.19 -20.66 4.89
CA SER A 204 14.48 -20.66 4.19
C SER A 204 14.39 -20.07 2.78
N PHE A 205 13.25 -20.24 2.07
CA PHE A 205 13.02 -19.60 0.78
C PHE A 205 12.96 -18.08 0.91
N PHE A 206 12.20 -17.55 1.87
CA PHE A 206 12.11 -16.10 2.13
C PHE A 206 13.41 -15.50 2.68
N GLU A 207 14.23 -16.29 3.36
CA GLU A 207 15.56 -15.87 3.84
C GLU A 207 16.63 -15.80 2.73
N LYS A 208 16.37 -16.35 1.53
CA LYS A 208 17.35 -16.30 0.43
C LYS A 208 17.70 -14.84 0.09
N PRO A 209 18.98 -14.50 -0.15
CA PRO A 209 19.40 -13.13 -0.45
C PRO A 209 18.63 -12.49 -1.62
N VAL A 210 18.27 -13.30 -2.63
CA VAL A 210 17.46 -12.83 -3.77
C VAL A 210 16.07 -12.41 -3.32
N MET A 211 15.41 -13.18 -2.45
CA MET A 211 14.07 -12.85 -1.94
C MET A 211 14.10 -11.62 -1.03
N VAL A 212 15.12 -11.52 -0.17
CA VAL A 212 15.34 -10.33 0.67
C VAL A 212 15.52 -9.09 -0.21
N LYS A 213 16.35 -9.17 -1.25
CA LYS A 213 16.57 -8.08 -2.20
C LYS A 213 15.29 -7.70 -2.96
N LEU A 214 14.47 -8.67 -3.36
CA LEU A 214 13.17 -8.40 -3.96
C LEU A 214 12.23 -7.69 -2.96
N GLY A 215 12.29 -8.06 -1.68
CA GLY A 215 11.63 -7.36 -0.59
C GLY A 215 12.07 -5.88 -0.50
N ASP A 216 13.38 -5.63 -0.49
CA ASP A 216 13.94 -4.27 -0.48
C ASP A 216 13.52 -3.44 -1.72
N MET A 217 13.38 -4.12 -2.87
CA MET A 217 12.97 -3.49 -4.13
C MET A 217 11.47 -3.28 -4.27
N SER A 218 10.66 -3.95 -3.45
CA SER A 218 9.19 -3.98 -3.58
C SER A 218 8.54 -2.60 -3.53
N MET A 219 9.07 -1.68 -2.72
CA MET A 219 8.58 -0.30 -2.64
C MET A 219 8.81 0.45 -3.95
N TYR A 220 9.98 0.30 -4.58
CA TYR A 220 10.25 0.94 -5.87
C TYR A 220 9.36 0.37 -6.97
N LEU A 221 9.15 -0.95 -6.96
CA LEU A 221 8.24 -1.62 -7.88
C LEU A 221 6.82 -1.07 -7.73
N PHE A 222 6.36 -0.91 -6.48
CA PHE A 222 5.07 -0.31 -6.19
C PHE A 222 4.97 1.16 -6.66
N LEU A 223 6.04 1.95 -6.60
CA LEU A 223 6.00 3.34 -7.04
C LEU A 223 6.06 3.49 -8.57
N ILE A 224 6.81 2.63 -9.24
CA ILE A 224 7.19 2.77 -10.66
C ILE A 224 6.22 2.02 -11.58
N HIS A 225 5.59 0.93 -11.13
CA HIS A 225 4.74 0.11 -12.01
C HIS A 225 3.57 0.89 -12.62
N TYR A 226 2.98 1.83 -11.88
CA TYR A 226 1.80 2.55 -12.34
C TYR A 226 2.13 3.55 -13.46
N PRO A 227 3.15 4.44 -13.33
CA PRO A 227 3.58 5.28 -14.45
C PRO A 227 3.94 4.47 -15.71
N ILE A 228 4.65 3.35 -15.56
CA ILE A 228 4.99 2.49 -16.70
C ILE A 228 3.73 1.93 -17.36
N ARG A 229 2.82 1.36 -16.58
CA ARG A 229 1.54 0.85 -17.08
C ARG A 229 0.74 1.93 -17.80
N MET A 230 0.75 3.16 -17.28
CA MET A 230 0.06 4.29 -17.92
C MET A 230 0.67 4.61 -19.30
N TYR A 231 1.99 4.76 -19.41
CA TYR A 231 2.63 5.06 -20.69
C TYR A 231 2.51 3.91 -21.70
N VAL A 232 2.70 2.67 -21.25
CA VAL A 232 2.54 1.49 -22.10
C VAL A 232 1.10 1.38 -22.60
N GLY A 233 0.11 1.56 -21.73
CA GLY A 233 -1.31 1.54 -22.11
C GLY A 233 -1.69 2.63 -23.11
N LEU A 234 -1.12 3.85 -22.97
CA LEU A 234 -1.31 4.93 -23.94
C LEU A 234 -0.78 4.55 -25.34
N ILE A 235 0.41 3.95 -25.39
CA ILE A 235 1.00 3.46 -26.64
C ILE A 235 0.12 2.34 -27.22
N TRP A 236 -0.31 1.37 -26.40
CA TRP A 236 -1.14 0.25 -26.82
C TRP A 236 -2.48 0.70 -27.42
N ASN A 237 -3.15 1.63 -26.75
CA ASN A 237 -4.41 2.20 -27.21
C ASN A 237 -4.22 2.96 -28.53
N LYS A 238 -3.13 3.73 -28.67
CA LYS A 238 -2.82 4.46 -29.91
C LYS A 238 -2.52 3.51 -31.07
N LEU A 239 -1.87 2.38 -30.79
CA LEU A 239 -1.57 1.33 -31.78
C LEU A 239 -2.76 0.38 -32.04
N GLN A 240 -3.86 0.51 -31.30
CA GLN A 240 -5.07 -0.33 -31.43
C GLN A 240 -4.78 -1.84 -31.30
N ILE A 241 -3.82 -2.21 -30.45
CA ILE A 241 -3.42 -3.61 -30.26
C ILE A 241 -4.35 -4.26 -29.22
N HIS A 242 -5.46 -4.83 -29.69
CA HIS A 242 -6.48 -5.47 -28.83
C HIS A 242 -6.44 -7.00 -28.85
N SER A 243 -5.34 -7.60 -29.29
CA SER A 243 -5.18 -9.06 -29.34
C SER A 243 -4.68 -9.62 -28.01
N TRP A 244 -4.97 -10.91 -27.74
CA TRP A 244 -4.44 -11.62 -26.57
C TRP A 244 -2.90 -11.63 -26.52
N ILE A 245 -2.25 -11.72 -27.68
CA ILE A 245 -0.80 -11.62 -27.80
C ILE A 245 -0.33 -10.20 -27.42
N GLY A 246 -1.08 -9.19 -27.86
CA GLY A 246 -0.90 -7.81 -27.46
C GLY A 246 -0.94 -7.65 -25.94
N LEU A 247 -1.96 -8.21 -25.27
CA LEU A 247 -2.10 -8.15 -23.82
C LEU A 247 -0.93 -8.81 -23.07
N ILE A 248 -0.51 -10.01 -23.51
CA ILE A 248 0.64 -10.71 -22.91
C ILE A 248 1.91 -9.87 -23.06
N THR A 249 2.09 -9.26 -24.23
CA THR A 249 3.24 -8.41 -24.53
C THR A 249 3.21 -7.14 -23.68
N GLU A 250 2.05 -6.51 -23.53
CA GLU A 250 1.83 -5.34 -22.66
C GLU A 250 2.25 -5.64 -21.21
N ILE A 251 1.73 -6.74 -20.64
CA ILE A 251 2.04 -7.19 -19.28
C ILE A 251 3.54 -7.48 -19.14
N SER A 252 4.14 -8.15 -20.12
CA SER A 252 5.56 -8.50 -20.10
C SER A 252 6.45 -7.26 -20.10
N ILE A 253 6.10 -6.26 -20.92
CA ILE A 253 6.77 -4.95 -20.97
C ILE A 253 6.64 -4.24 -19.64
N ILE A 254 5.43 -4.17 -19.06
CA ILE A 254 5.20 -3.52 -17.76
C ILE A 254 6.07 -4.17 -16.69
N ILE A 255 6.11 -5.50 -16.62
CA ILE A 255 6.93 -6.22 -15.64
C ILE A 255 8.43 -5.93 -15.88
N ALA A 256 8.90 -6.05 -17.12
CA ALA A 256 10.31 -5.85 -17.45
C ALA A 256 10.79 -4.44 -17.10
N PHE A 257 10.09 -3.41 -17.57
CA PHE A 257 10.46 -2.02 -17.28
C PHE A 257 10.28 -1.67 -15.80
N SER A 258 9.27 -2.22 -15.12
CA SER A 258 9.11 -2.00 -13.67
C SER A 258 10.27 -2.59 -12.89
N MET A 259 10.74 -3.78 -13.27
CA MET A 259 11.90 -4.42 -12.65
C MET A 259 13.20 -3.64 -12.92
N ILE A 260 13.41 -3.21 -14.16
CA ILE A 260 14.59 -2.40 -14.55
C ILE A 260 14.59 -1.07 -13.80
N GLY A 261 13.47 -0.33 -13.82
CA GLY A 261 13.35 0.95 -13.12
C GLY A 261 13.57 0.80 -11.62
N SER A 262 12.96 -0.21 -10.99
CA SER A 262 13.14 -0.50 -9.56
C SER A 262 14.58 -0.84 -9.22
N TYR A 263 15.27 -1.60 -10.08
CA TYR A 263 16.66 -1.97 -9.88
C TYR A 263 17.60 -0.76 -9.98
N THR A 264 17.37 0.12 -10.96
CA THR A 264 18.12 1.36 -11.12
C THR A 264 17.97 2.26 -9.89
N CYS A 265 16.74 2.47 -9.40
CA CYS A 265 16.49 3.24 -8.17
C CYS A 265 17.17 2.62 -6.96
N TYR A 266 17.14 1.29 -6.84
CA TYR A 266 17.80 0.56 -5.76
C TYR A 266 19.32 0.75 -5.79
N ILE A 267 19.96 0.66 -6.95
CA ILE A 267 21.41 0.92 -7.09
C ILE A 267 21.74 2.37 -6.76
N ALA A 268 20.97 3.33 -7.28
CA ALA A 268 21.19 4.75 -7.05
C ALA A 268 21.16 5.08 -5.55
N LYS A 269 20.22 4.51 -4.79
CA LYS A 269 20.18 4.63 -3.33
C LYS A 269 21.44 4.08 -2.67
N LYS A 270 21.99 2.95 -3.14
CA LYS A 270 23.15 2.31 -2.50
C LYS A 270 24.48 3.06 -2.75
N LYS A 271 24.53 3.90 -3.79
CA LYS A 271 25.72 4.71 -4.13
C LYS A 271 25.80 6.03 -3.35
N ASN A 272 24.70 6.45 -2.73
CA ASN A 272 24.59 7.64 -1.88
C ASN A 272 24.53 7.23 -0.41
#